data_AF-A0A2M7MCL7-F1
#
_entry.id   AF-A0A2M7MCL7-F1
#
_cell.length_a   1.000
_cell.length_b   1.000
_cell.length_c   1.000
_cell.angle_alpha   90.00
_cell.angle_beta   90.00
_cell.angle_gamma   90.00
#
_symmetry.space_group_name_H-M   'P 1'
#
loop_
_entity.id
_entity.type
_entity.pdbx_description
1 polymer ?
#
loop_
_entity_poly.entity_id
_entity_poly.type
_entity_poly.pdbx_seq_one_letter_code
_entity_poly.pdbx_strand_id
1 'polypeptide(L)' 'MNIIKALSAFENNKEMLVDVTNYAKYLAIKNCPEEKIPDLENIIKFGDFTKLMFFCQDNIINFNDELSNYINNY' A
#
# COMPACT_ATOMS: atom_id res chain seq x y z
N MET A 1 12.62 -7.03 -2.16
CA MET A 1 12.43 -7.17 -0.69
C MET A 1 11.06 -7.77 -0.46
N ASN A 2 10.90 -8.77 0.43
CA ASN A 2 9.61 -9.42 0.64
C ASN A 2 8.75 -8.49 1.52
N ILE A 3 7.70 -7.87 0.98
CA ILE A 3 6.87 -6.88 1.72
C ILE A 3 6.37 -7.44 3.05
N ILE A 4 6.11 -8.75 3.12
CA ILE A 4 5.72 -9.43 4.37
C ILE A 4 6.80 -9.27 5.47
N LYS A 5 8.10 -9.28 5.13
CA LYS A 5 9.19 -9.03 6.10
C LYS A 5 9.25 -7.57 6.55
N ALA A 6 8.96 -6.62 5.64
CA ALA A 6 8.87 -5.21 6.00
C ALA A 6 7.66 -4.97 6.91
N LEU A 7 6.53 -5.61 6.60
CA LEU A 7 5.30 -5.52 7.40
C LEU A 7 5.45 -6.10 8.80
N SER A 8 6.17 -7.22 8.96
CA SER A 8 6.46 -7.80 10.28
C SER A 8 7.34 -6.90 11.17
N ALA A 9 8.11 -5.98 10.60
CA ALA A 9 8.88 -5.02 11.38
C ALA A 9 8.00 -3.91 11.98
N PHE A 10 6.79 -3.68 11.42
CA PHE A 10 5.86 -2.64 11.87
C PHE A 10 4.98 -3.03 13.05
N GLU A 11 4.99 -4.29 13.49
CA GLU A 11 4.21 -4.73 14.68
C GLU A 11 4.57 -3.95 15.95
N ASN A 12 5.78 -3.37 16.02
CA ASN A 12 6.25 -2.57 17.16
C ASN A 12 6.15 -1.05 16.97
N ASN A 13 5.74 -0.55 15.79
CA ASN A 13 5.63 0.89 15.52
C ASN A 13 4.32 1.24 14.79
N LYS A 14 3.29 1.57 15.59
CA LYS A 14 1.96 1.96 15.10
C LYS A 14 1.97 3.21 14.24
N GLU A 15 2.85 4.16 14.51
CA GLU A 15 2.91 5.44 13.78
C GLU A 15 3.42 5.19 12.35
N MET A 16 4.50 4.42 12.24
CA MET A 16 5.03 3.99 10.95
C MET A 16 4.02 3.16 10.14
N LEU A 17 3.25 2.27 10.79
CA LEU A 17 2.21 1.50 10.13
C LEU A 17 1.12 2.39 9.51
N VAL A 18 0.71 3.44 10.23
CA VAL A 18 -0.29 4.41 9.75
C VAL A 18 0.28 5.17 8.56
N ASP A 19 1.52 5.63 8.63
CA ASP A 19 2.16 6.37 7.54
C ASP A 19 2.36 5.53 6.29
N VAL A 20 2.88 4.31 6.43
CA VAL A 20 3.03 3.37 5.31
C VAL A 20 1.67 3.04 4.68
N THR A 21 0.62 2.90 5.50
CA THR A 21 -0.75 2.71 5.01
C THR A 21 -1.26 3.91 4.22
N ASN A 22 -1.03 5.12 4.73
CA ASN A 22 -1.44 6.35 4.05
C ASN A 22 -0.67 6.54 2.74
N TYR A 23 0.62 6.23 2.73
CA TYR A 23 1.44 6.28 1.53
C TYR A 23 0.99 5.25 0.49
N ALA A 24 0.67 4.02 0.90
CA ALA A 24 0.09 3.02 0.00
C ALA A 24 -1.24 3.49 -0.61
N LYS A 25 -2.13 4.11 0.18
CA LYS A 25 -3.38 4.71 -0.32
C LYS A 25 -3.11 5.83 -1.32
N TYR A 26 -2.11 6.68 -1.05
CA TYR A 26 -1.70 7.74 -1.97
C TYR A 26 -1.24 7.17 -3.31
N LEU A 27 -0.36 6.17 -3.30
CA LEU A 27 0.09 5.50 -4.51
C LEU A 27 -1.07 4.86 -5.27
N ALA A 28 -2.00 4.24 -4.55
CA ALA A 28 -3.23 3.69 -5.10
C ALA A 28 -4.03 4.75 -5.83
N ILE A 29 -4.39 5.84 -5.18
CA ILE A 29 -5.23 6.89 -5.78
C ILE A 29 -4.51 7.55 -6.96
N LYS A 30 -3.19 7.79 -6.85
CA LYS A 30 -2.40 8.48 -7.86
C LYS A 30 -2.23 7.68 -9.15
N ASN A 31 -2.02 6.37 -9.03
CA ASN A 31 -1.60 5.51 -10.13
C ASN A 31 -2.62 4.43 -10.49
N CYS A 32 -3.83 4.47 -9.91
CA CYS A 32 -4.88 3.49 -10.22
C CYS A 32 -5.31 3.60 -11.69
N PRO A 33 -5.36 2.49 -12.43
CA PRO A 33 -6.03 2.43 -13.72
C PRO A 33 -7.50 2.82 -13.59
N GLU A 34 -8.05 3.57 -14.54
CA GLU A 34 -9.43 4.08 -14.48
C GLU A 34 -10.46 2.95 -14.32
N GLU A 35 -10.23 1.82 -15.00
CA GLU A 35 -11.07 0.63 -14.95
C GLU A 35 -11.08 -0.08 -13.58
N LYS A 36 -10.09 0.23 -12.72
CA LYS A 36 -9.94 -0.33 -11.36
C LYS A 36 -10.37 0.61 -10.25
N ILE A 37 -10.75 1.85 -10.57
CA ILE A 37 -11.22 2.83 -9.58
C ILE A 37 -12.39 2.29 -8.73
N PRO A 38 -13.42 1.61 -9.29
CA PRO A 38 -14.50 1.05 -8.49
C PRO A 38 -14.03 0.01 -7.46
N ASP A 39 -13.06 -0.83 -7.84
CA ASP A 39 -12.45 -1.82 -6.96
C ASP A 39 -11.66 -1.14 -5.84
N LEU A 40 -10.87 -0.11 -6.19
CA LEU A 40 -10.10 0.69 -5.23
C LEU A 40 -11.01 1.40 -4.22
N GLU A 41 -12.11 2.01 -4.67
CA GLU A 41 -13.07 2.65 -3.77
C GLU A 41 -13.66 1.68 -2.76
N ASN A 42 -13.99 0.46 -3.22
CA ASN A 42 -14.51 -0.59 -2.36
C ASN A 42 -13.47 -1.00 -1.31
N ILE A 43 -12.20 -1.15 -1.71
CA ILE A 43 -11.09 -1.47 -0.81
C ILE A 43 -10.82 -0.34 0.19
N ILE A 44 -10.90 0.92 -0.21
CA ILE A 44 -10.70 2.05 0.70
C ILE A 44 -11.83 2.14 1.74
N LYS A 45 -13.08 1.89 1.32
CA LYS A 45 -14.27 1.98 2.19
C LYS A 45 -14.42 0.78 3.12
N PHE A 46 -14.12 -0.42 2.66
CA PHE A 46 -14.47 -1.68 3.35
C PHE A 46 -13.33 -2.69 3.44
N GLY A 47 -12.23 -2.47 2.73
CA GLY A 47 -11.06 -3.34 2.75
C GLY A 47 -10.19 -3.14 3.97
N ASP A 48 -9.31 -4.10 4.21
CA ASP A 48 -8.21 -3.98 5.16
C ASP A 48 -6.92 -3.60 4.44
N PHE A 49 -5.88 -3.31 5.23
CA PHE A 49 -4.57 -2.98 4.71
C PHE A 49 -4.01 -4.07 3.76
N THR A 50 -4.24 -5.34 4.08
CA THR A 50 -3.76 -6.47 3.27
C THR A 50 -4.39 -6.46 1.87
N LYS A 51 -5.70 -6.22 1.77
CA LYS A 51 -6.40 -6.09 0.49
C LYS A 51 -5.90 -4.90 -0.33
N LEU A 52 -5.65 -3.76 0.34
CA LEU A 52 -5.04 -2.61 -0.32
C LEU A 52 -3.67 -2.97 -0.90
N MET A 53 -2.83 -3.63 -0.13
CA MET A 53 -1.50 -4.05 -0.56
C MET A 53 -1.54 -4.97 -1.79
N PHE A 54 -2.38 -6.00 -1.77
CA PHE A 54 -2.52 -6.90 -2.92
C PHE A 54 -3.05 -6.17 -4.16
N PHE A 55 -4.08 -5.34 -4.00
CA PHE A 55 -4.60 -4.55 -5.11
C PHE A 55 -3.52 -3.66 -5.73
N CYS A 56 -2.73 -2.99 -4.89
CA CYS A 56 -1.66 -2.13 -5.36
C CYS A 56 -0.58 -2.94 -6.09
N GLN A 57 -0.21 -4.12 -5.58
CA GLN A 57 0.76 -4.99 -6.23
C GLN A 57 0.31 -5.49 -7.60
N ASP A 58 -0.98 -5.80 -7.76
CA ASP A 58 -1.52 -6.37 -8.98
C ASP A 58 -1.82 -5.31 -10.05
N ASN A 59 -2.15 -4.07 -9.64
CA ASN A 59 -2.69 -3.06 -10.54
C ASN A 59 -1.82 -1.80 -10.68
N ILE A 60 -0.84 -1.57 -9.81
CA ILE A 60 0.00 -0.37 -9.84
C ILE A 60 1.43 -0.74 -10.22
N ILE A 61 1.88 -0.17 -11.32
CA ILE A 61 3.24 -0.32 -11.82
C ILE A 61 4.23 0.26 -10.79
N ASN A 62 5.31 -0.45 -10.52
CA ASN A 62 6.39 -0.05 -9.59
C ASN A 62 5.98 0.16 -8.13
N PHE A 63 4.78 -0.27 -7.72
CA PHE A 63 4.30 -0.07 -6.35
C PHE A 63 5.27 -0.59 -5.27
N ASN A 64 5.81 -1.79 -5.47
CA ASN A 64 6.73 -2.40 -4.52
C ASN A 64 8.02 -1.59 -4.35
N ASP A 65 8.51 -0.98 -5.43
CA ASP A 65 9.75 -0.21 -5.42
C ASP A 65 9.51 1.15 -4.75
N GLU A 66 8.42 1.84 -5.08
CA GLU A 66 8.04 3.12 -4.43
C GLU A 66 7.80 2.93 -2.94
N LEU A 67 7.05 1.90 -2.55
CA LEU A 67 6.78 1.61 -1.14
C LEU A 67 8.04 1.20 -0.38
N SER A 68 8.89 0.36 -0.97
CA SER A 68 10.16 -0.04 -0.34
C SER A 68 11.10 1.15 -0.16
N ASN A 69 11.17 2.05 -1.15
CA ASN A 69 11.95 3.27 -1.05
C ASN A 69 11.43 4.20 0.04
N TYR A 70 10.11 4.35 0.17
CA TYR A 70 9.52 5.15 1.25
C TYR A 70 9.86 4.57 2.63
N ILE A 71 9.69 3.27 2.82
CA ILE A 71 10.01 2.58 4.08
C ILE A 71 11.50 2.72 4.44
N ASN A 72 12.40 2.61 3.47
CA ASN A 72 13.84 2.70 3.71
C ASN A 72 14.33 4.13 4.00
N ASN A 73 13.57 5.15 3.62
CA ASN A 73 13.89 6.57 3.89
C ASN A 73 13.14 7.13 5.11
N TYR A 74 12.37 6.29 5.80
CA TYR A 74 11.69 6.61 7.05
C TYR A 74 12.67 6.44 8.23
#